data_AF-A0AAU5IN20-F1
#
_entry.id   AF-A0AAU5IN20-F1
#
_cell.length_a   1.000
_cell.length_b   1.000
_cell.length_c   1.000
_cell.angle_alpha   90.00
_cell.angle_beta   90.00
_cell.angle_gamma   90.00
#
_symmetry.space_group_name_H-M   'P 1'
#
loop_
_entity.id
_entity.type
_entity.pdbx_description
1 polymer ?
#
loop_
_entity_poly.entity_id
_entity_poly.type
_entity_poly.pdbx_seq_one_letter_code
_entity_poly.pdbx_strand_id
1 'polypeptide(L)'
;MKWIASFPGNVAAGLERASASITLNSPVTGQPSAFIEGSVISAKRTAASAALAARVHTEQDPPAGVVLIGCGVINLEILRFLAAALPGLREAVLYDTDPARAEAFARTCAPHVVRGSTWCTPRSVSACSTSRSPSS
;
A
#
# COMPACT_ATOMS: atom_id res chain seq x y z
N MET A 1 -3.88 -4.57 23.36
CA MET A 1 -2.51 -3.99 23.22
C MET A 1 -1.84 -4.58 21.98
N LYS A 2 -1.02 -3.81 21.25
CA LYS A 2 -0.18 -4.32 20.15
C LYS A 2 1.29 -4.15 20.52
N TRP A 3 2.05 -5.25 20.47
CA TRP A 3 3.50 -5.22 20.51
C TRP A 3 4.03 -5.39 19.07
N ILE A 4 4.92 -4.50 18.62
CA ILE A 4 5.46 -4.55 17.25
C ILE A 4 6.96 -4.24 17.27
N ALA A 5 7.72 -5.07 16.57
CA ALA A 5 9.15 -4.85 16.33
C ALA A 5 9.39 -4.60 14.83
N SER A 6 10.43 -3.84 14.50
CA SER A 6 10.82 -3.56 13.12
C SER A 6 12.33 -3.53 12.95
N PHE A 7 12.87 -4.45 12.16
CA PHE A 7 14.28 -4.59 11.85
C PHE A 7 14.51 -4.55 10.32
N PRO A 8 15.05 -3.45 9.76
CA PRO A 8 15.26 -3.33 8.31
C PRO A 8 16.13 -4.43 7.69
N GLY A 9 17.12 -4.94 8.44
CA GLY A 9 18.03 -6.00 7.97
C GLY A 9 17.36 -7.34 7.69
N ASN A 10 16.17 -7.60 8.24
CA ASN A 10 15.42 -8.84 8.03
C ASN A 10 15.12 -9.12 6.56
N VAL A 11 14.92 -8.07 5.77
CA VAL A 11 14.60 -8.19 4.34
C VAL A 11 15.74 -8.89 3.59
N ALA A 12 16.99 -8.63 3.95
CA ALA A 12 18.16 -9.29 3.36
C ALA A 12 18.25 -10.78 3.72
N ALA A 13 17.60 -11.19 4.82
CA ALA A 13 17.50 -12.57 5.27
C ALA A 13 16.19 -13.27 4.82
N GLY A 14 15.40 -12.63 3.95
CA GLY A 14 14.11 -13.17 3.49
C GLY A 14 12.98 -13.13 4.53
N LEU A 15 13.17 -12.39 5.63
CA LEU A 15 12.19 -12.22 6.70
C LEU A 15 11.43 -10.90 6.55
N GLU A 16 10.21 -10.83 7.09
CA GLU A 16 9.48 -9.57 7.17
C GLU A 16 10.23 -8.55 8.03
N ARG A 17 10.27 -7.29 7.57
CA ARG A 17 10.85 -6.19 8.33
C ARG A 17 10.19 -6.02 9.70
N ALA A 18 8.87 -6.19 9.77
CA ALA A 18 8.11 -5.98 11.00
C ALA A 18 7.30 -7.22 11.36
N SER A 19 7.31 -7.56 12.64
CA SER A 19 6.49 -8.62 13.23
C SER A 19 5.72 -8.05 14.41
N ALA A 20 4.51 -8.54 14.67
CA ALA A 20 3.70 -8.03 15.75
C ALA A 20 2.86 -9.12 16.42
N SER A 21 2.49 -8.87 17.67
CA SER A 21 1.47 -9.62 18.38
C SER A 21 0.42 -8.66 18.94
N ILE A 22 -0.81 -9.15 19.03
CA ILE A 22 -1.94 -8.42 19.60
C ILE A 22 -2.53 -9.28 20.71
N THR A 23 -2.62 -8.69 21.90
CA THR A 23 -3.39 -9.25 23.01
C THR A 23 -4.70 -8.48 23.12
N LEU A 24 -5.82 -9.19 23.06
CA LEU A 24 -7.13 -8.67 23.39
C LEU A 24 -7.45 -8.99 24.84
N ASN A 25 -8.05 -8.02 25.54
CA ASN A 25 -8.42 -8.15 26.95
C ASN A 25 -9.92 -7.89 27.09
N SER A 26 -10.56 -8.58 28.02
CA SER A 26 -11.92 -8.27 28.43
C SER A 26 -11.98 -6.84 28.99
N PRO A 27 -12.89 -5.97 28.51
CA PRO A 27 -13.05 -4.64 29.08
C PRO A 27 -13.68 -4.68 30.47
N VAL A 28 -14.31 -5.80 30.86
CA VAL A 28 -14.97 -5.96 32.17
C VAL A 28 -13.99 -6.44 33.24
N THR A 29 -13.13 -7.41 32.91
CA THR A 29 -12.26 -8.09 33.89
C THR A 29 -10.77 -7.81 33.70
N GLY A 30 -10.37 -7.21 32.58
CA GLY A 30 -8.97 -7.00 32.20
C GLY A 30 -8.23 -8.27 31.77
N GLN A 31 -8.83 -9.46 31.91
CA GLN A 31 -8.19 -10.73 31.59
C GLN A 31 -7.94 -10.87 30.07
N PRO A 32 -6.79 -11.42 29.64
CA PRO A 32 -6.53 -11.71 28.24
C PRO A 32 -7.54 -12.72 27.68
N SER A 33 -8.13 -12.41 26.54
CA SER A 33 -9.09 -13.29 25.85
C SER A 33 -8.55 -13.87 24.54
N ALA A 34 -7.56 -13.21 23.91
CA ALA A 34 -6.91 -13.72 22.71
C ALA A 34 -5.47 -13.22 22.58
N PHE A 35 -4.62 -14.05 21.97
CA PHE A 35 -3.27 -13.71 21.53
C PHE A 35 -3.14 -14.02 20.03
N ILE A 36 -2.84 -13.00 19.22
CA ILE A 36 -2.96 -13.05 17.77
C ILE A 36 -1.68 -12.53 17.12
N GLU A 37 -1.24 -13.13 16.01
CA GLU A 37 -0.24 -12.52 15.11
C GLU A 37 -0.80 -11.19 14.57
N GLY A 38 0.01 -10.13 14.60
CA GLY A 38 -0.43 -8.75 14.41
C GLY A 38 0.10 -8.05 13.17
N SER A 39 1.06 -8.60 12.43
CA SER A 39 1.73 -7.90 11.32
C SER A 39 0.74 -7.63 10.19
N VAL A 40 -0.06 -8.64 9.83
CA VAL A 40 -1.09 -8.55 8.79
C VAL A 40 -2.19 -7.56 9.20
N ILE A 41 -2.68 -7.63 10.44
CA ILE A 41 -3.69 -6.70 10.98
C ILE A 41 -3.13 -5.27 10.99
N SER A 42 -1.87 -5.10 11.38
CA SER A 42 -1.19 -3.81 11.43
C SER A 42 -1.03 -3.19 10.03
N ALA A 43 -0.71 -4.00 9.01
CA ALA A 43 -0.65 -3.54 7.62
C ALA A 43 -2.04 -3.13 7.11
N LYS A 44 -3.05 -3.98 7.28
CA LYS A 44 -4.43 -3.73 6.81
C LYS A 44 -5.07 -2.51 7.46
N ARG A 45 -4.93 -2.33 8.77
CA ARG A 45 -5.50 -1.14 9.45
C ARG A 45 -4.79 0.15 9.03
N THR A 46 -3.49 0.08 8.70
CA THR A 46 -2.75 1.23 8.18
C THR A 46 -3.27 1.61 6.79
N ALA A 47 -3.46 0.60 5.92
CA ALA A 47 -4.04 0.78 4.60
C ALA A 47 -5.48 1.32 4.65
N ALA A 48 -6.33 0.75 5.51
CA ALA A 48 -7.70 1.21 5.70
C ALA A 48 -7.76 2.68 6.15
N SER A 49 -6.87 3.09 7.07
CA SER A 49 -6.78 4.47 7.53
C SER A 49 -6.39 5.42 6.39
N ALA A 50 -5.39 5.05 5.58
CA ALA A 50 -4.97 5.86 4.44
C ALA A 50 -6.06 5.98 3.37
N ALA A 51 -6.74 4.87 3.04
CA ALA A 51 -7.82 4.85 2.06
C ALA A 51 -9.07 5.62 2.53
N LEU A 52 -9.40 5.54 3.83
CA LEU A 52 -10.45 6.36 4.43
C LEU A 52 -10.12 7.85 4.32
N ALA A 53 -8.90 8.24 4.69
CA ALA A 53 -8.45 9.62 4.58
C ALA A 53 -8.51 10.12 3.13
N ALA A 54 -8.01 9.34 2.18
CA ALA A 54 -8.08 9.68 0.76
C ALA A 54 -9.52 9.87 0.30
N ARG A 55 -10.43 8.94 0.61
CA ARG A 55 -11.86 9.03 0.25
C ARG A 55 -12.51 10.29 0.82
N VAL A 56 -12.33 10.57 2.11
CA VAL A 56 -12.95 11.72 2.78
C VAL A 56 -12.40 13.04 2.27
N HIS A 57 -11.08 13.14 2.06
CA HIS A 57 -10.46 14.39 1.63
C HIS A 57 -10.56 14.68 0.13
N THR A 58 -10.95 13.69 -0.68
CA THR A 58 -11.09 13.83 -2.14
C THR A 58 -12.50 13.58 -2.63
N GLU A 59 -13.51 13.55 -1.75
CA GLU A 59 -14.90 13.23 -2.10
C GLU A 59 -15.46 14.12 -3.22
N GLN A 60 -15.11 15.41 -3.21
CA GLN A 60 -15.57 16.40 -4.20
C GLN A 60 -14.77 16.38 -5.50
N ASP A 61 -13.53 15.87 -5.47
CA ASP A 61 -12.63 15.78 -6.62
C ASP A 61 -11.76 14.51 -6.53
N PRO A 62 -12.34 13.33 -6.86
CA PRO A 62 -11.64 12.06 -6.69
C PRO A 62 -10.47 11.91 -7.66
N PRO A 63 -9.26 11.56 -7.18
CA PRO A 63 -8.09 11.47 -8.03
C PRO A 63 -8.15 10.24 -8.94
N ALA A 64 -7.66 10.40 -10.17
CA ALA A 64 -7.46 9.28 -11.09
C ALA A 64 -6.16 8.50 -10.83
N GLY A 65 -5.24 9.04 -10.02
CA GLY A 65 -3.92 8.46 -9.78
C GLY A 65 -3.42 8.58 -8.35
N VAL A 66 -2.47 7.71 -7.99
CA VAL A 66 -1.75 7.74 -6.70
C VAL A 66 -0.25 7.65 -6.90
N VAL A 67 0.53 8.24 -6.01
CA VAL A 67 1.98 8.06 -5.95
C VAL A 67 2.34 7.24 -4.71
N LEU A 68 3.05 6.13 -4.91
CA LEU A 68 3.51 5.24 -3.85
C LEU A 68 5.04 5.35 -3.72
N ILE A 69 5.49 5.91 -2.60
CA ILE A 69 6.91 6.05 -2.26
C ILE A 69 7.29 4.92 -1.30
N GLY A 70 8.16 4.01 -1.77
CA GLY A 70 8.54 2.76 -1.12
C GLY A 70 7.73 1.58 -1.66
N CYS A 71 8.39 0.58 -2.21
CA CYS A 71 7.76 -0.56 -2.87
C CYS A 71 7.72 -1.81 -1.97
N GLY A 72 7.07 -1.67 -0.81
CA GLY A 72 6.95 -2.73 0.21
C GLY A 72 5.51 -3.10 0.57
N VAL A 73 5.35 -4.07 1.46
CA VAL A 73 4.04 -4.67 1.84
C VAL A 73 3.00 -3.64 2.28
N ILE A 74 3.40 -2.56 2.95
CA ILE A 74 2.46 -1.53 3.41
C ILE A 74 1.82 -0.80 2.23
N ASN A 75 2.60 -0.40 1.22
CA ASN A 75 2.05 0.27 0.04
C ASN A 75 1.25 -0.68 -0.86
N LEU A 76 1.56 -2.00 -0.84
CA LEU A 76 0.72 -2.98 -1.51
C LEU A 76 -0.69 -3.03 -0.88
N GLU A 77 -0.75 -3.08 0.45
CA GLU A 77 -2.05 -3.06 1.15
C GLU A 77 -2.76 -1.71 0.96
N ILE A 78 -2.04 -0.58 1.00
CA ILE A 78 -2.62 0.75 0.71
C ILE A 78 -3.25 0.77 -0.68
N LEU A 79 -2.55 0.28 -1.71
CA LEU A 79 -3.09 0.23 -3.07
C LEU A 79 -4.37 -0.62 -3.15
N ARG A 80 -4.40 -1.79 -2.49
CA ARG A 80 -5.58 -2.65 -2.43
C ARG A 80 -6.78 -1.95 -1.80
N PHE A 81 -6.58 -1.25 -0.70
CA PHE A 81 -7.65 -0.52 -0.02
C PHE A 81 -8.07 0.75 -0.79
N LEU A 82 -7.13 1.44 -1.44
CA LEU A 82 -7.42 2.58 -2.30
C LEU A 82 -8.24 2.17 -3.52
N ALA A 83 -7.92 1.05 -4.17
CA ALA A 83 -8.69 0.55 -5.30
C ALA A 83 -10.16 0.26 -4.92
N ALA A 84 -10.40 -0.20 -3.68
CA ALA A 84 -11.75 -0.39 -3.16
C ALA A 84 -12.43 0.92 -2.73
N ALA A 85 -11.69 1.86 -2.14
CA ALA A 85 -12.23 3.11 -1.63
C ALA A 85 -12.41 4.21 -2.68
N LEU A 86 -11.67 4.14 -3.78
CA LEU A 86 -11.65 5.10 -4.89
C LEU A 86 -11.84 4.35 -6.22
N PRO A 87 -13.09 4.05 -6.63
CA PRO A 87 -13.37 3.29 -7.86
C PRO A 87 -12.84 3.95 -9.15
N GLY A 88 -12.57 5.26 -9.11
CA GLY A 88 -12.01 6.02 -10.22
C GLY A 88 -10.48 5.96 -10.35
N LEU A 89 -9.78 5.30 -9.44
CA LEU A 89 -8.32 5.19 -9.46
C LEU A 89 -7.84 4.26 -10.58
N ARG A 90 -7.02 4.79 -11.49
CA ARG A 90 -6.53 4.09 -12.70
C ARG A 90 -5.01 4.08 -12.82
N GLU A 91 -4.33 5.02 -12.16
CA GLU A 91 -2.90 5.23 -12.31
C GLU A 91 -2.16 5.10 -10.98
N ALA A 92 -0.95 4.55 -11.02
CA ALA A 92 -0.08 4.45 -9.86
C ALA A 92 1.38 4.69 -10.27
N VAL A 93 1.97 5.74 -9.72
CA VAL A 93 3.39 6.04 -9.88
C VAL A 93 4.15 5.38 -8.73
N LEU A 94 5.22 4.65 -9.05
CA LEU A 94 5.96 3.85 -8.09
C LEU A 94 7.38 4.36 -7.95
N TYR A 95 7.79 4.65 -6.72
CA TYR A 95 9.16 5.02 -6.42
C TYR A 95 9.74 4.09 -5.37
N ASP A 96 10.96 3.63 -5.59
CA ASP A 96 11.81 2.99 -4.59
C ASP A 96 13.25 3.38 -4.86
N THR A 97 14.10 3.38 -3.83
CA THR A 97 15.54 3.62 -4.00
C THR A 97 16.23 2.48 -4.74
N ASP A 98 15.63 1.29 -4.74
CA ASP A 98 16.05 0.14 -5.53
C ASP A 98 15.11 -0.03 -6.76
N PRO A 99 15.60 0.24 -7.98
CA PRO A 99 14.80 0.10 -9.20
C PRO A 99 14.23 -1.31 -9.39
N ALA A 100 14.97 -2.35 -8.99
CA ALA A 100 14.50 -3.73 -9.14
C ALA A 100 13.30 -4.02 -8.22
N ARG A 101 13.26 -3.40 -7.04
CA ARG A 101 12.07 -3.45 -6.16
C ARG A 101 10.88 -2.76 -6.78
N ALA A 102 11.05 -1.60 -7.41
CA ALA A 102 9.95 -0.90 -8.08
C ALA A 102 9.37 -1.72 -9.24
N GLU A 103 10.23 -2.34 -10.06
CA GLU A 103 9.80 -3.22 -11.16
C GLU A 103 9.09 -4.49 -10.66
N ALA A 104 9.61 -5.13 -9.61
CA ALA A 104 8.96 -6.30 -9.01
C ALA A 104 7.61 -5.95 -8.40
N PHE A 105 7.53 -4.80 -7.73
CA PHE A 105 6.30 -4.31 -7.11
C PHE A 105 5.23 -3.97 -8.16
N ALA A 106 5.60 -3.39 -9.30
CA ALA A 106 4.68 -3.14 -10.42
C ALA A 106 4.00 -4.44 -10.89
N ARG A 107 4.75 -5.54 -11.01
CA ARG A 107 4.19 -6.86 -11.37
C ARG A 107 3.20 -7.37 -10.33
N THR A 108 3.49 -7.20 -9.04
CA THR A 108 2.60 -7.57 -7.93
C THR A 108 1.34 -6.72 -7.88
N CYS A 109 1.41 -5.46 -8.30
CA CYS A 109 0.30 -4.52 -8.27
C CYS A 109 -0.65 -4.63 -9.48
N ALA A 110 -0.17 -5.14 -10.61
CA ALA A 110 -0.94 -5.25 -11.85
C ALA A 110 -2.34 -5.90 -11.70
N PRO A 111 -2.57 -6.90 -10.82
CA PRO A 111 -3.91 -7.46 -10.60
C PRO A 111 -4.87 -6.55 -9.81
N HIS A 112 -4.36 -5.54 -9.11
CA HIS A 112 -5.10 -4.74 -8.13
C HIS A 112 -5.50 -3.34 -8.63
N VAL A 113 -5.06 -2.96 -9.85
CA VAL A 113 -5.39 -1.69 -10.49
C VAL A 113 -5.98 -1.96 -11.87
N VAL A 114 -6.95 -1.14 -12.26
CA VAL A 114 -7.74 -1.29 -13.50
C VAL A 114 -6.83 -1.38 -14.75
N ARG A 115 -7.27 -2.14 -15.76
CA ARG A 115 -6.65 -2.27 -17.09
C ARG A 115 -6.25 -0.89 -17.64
N GLY A 116 -5.01 -0.76 -18.14
CA GLY A 116 -4.47 0.49 -18.70
C GLY A 116 -3.59 1.31 -17.75
N SER A 117 -3.19 0.74 -16.62
CA SER A 117 -2.36 1.40 -15.60
C SER A 117 -0.96 1.70 -16.15
N THR A 118 -0.54 2.97 -16.03
CA THR A 118 0.82 3.41 -16.35
C THR A 118 1.66 3.34 -15.08
N TRP A 119 2.73 2.55 -15.12
CA TRP A 119 3.69 2.39 -14.01
C TRP A 119 4.95 3.16 -14.36
N CYS A 120 5.22 4.24 -13.62
CA CYS A 120 6.41 5.04 -13.84
C CYS A 120 7.35 4.86 -12.65
N THR A 121 8.46 4.19 -12.91
CA THR A 121 9.63 4.09 -12.04
C THR A 121 10.48 5.35 -12.21
N PRO A 122 11.33 5.73 -11.24
CA PRO A 122 12.20 6.92 -11.36
C PRO A 122 13.07 6.96 -12.64
N ARG A 123 13.38 5.81 -13.26
CA ARG A 123 14.08 5.76 -14.56
C ARG A 123 13.19 6.00 -15.78
N SER A 124 11.88 5.82 -15.65
CA SER A 124 10.88 5.98 -16.72
C SER A 124 10.02 7.24 -16.57
N VAL A 125 10.27 8.08 -15.56
CA VAL A 125 9.59 9.40 -15.42
C VAL A 125 9.83 10.27 -16.66
N SER A 126 10.98 10.16 -17.32
CA SER A 126 11.27 10.81 -18.60
C SER A 126 10.51 10.24 -19.80
N ALA A 127 10.01 8.99 -19.71
CA ALA A 127 9.22 8.31 -20.74
C ALA A 127 7.71 8.37 -20.47
N CYS A 128 7.31 8.84 -19.28
CA CYS A 128 5.94 8.98 -18.81
C CYS A 128 5.30 10.31 -19.25
N SER A 129 5.72 10.87 -20.40
CA SER A 129 5.00 11.96 -21.04
C SER A 129 3.71 11.38 -21.61
N THR A 130 2.60 11.61 -20.91
CA THR A 130 1.21 11.41 -21.36
C THR A 130 1.08 11.20 -22.87
N SER A 131 0.93 9.95 -23.31
CA SER A 131 0.41 9.63 -24.63
C SER A 131 -1.09 9.93 -24.66
N ARG A 132 -1.45 11.21 -24.60
CA ARG A 132 -2.76 11.66 -25.06
C ARG A 132 -2.77 11.46 -26.57
N SER A 133 -3.46 10.43 -27.05
CA SER A 133 -3.86 10.36 -28.45
C SER A 133 -4.67 11.62 -28.78
N PRO A 134 -4.36 12.37 -29.86
CA PRO A 134 -5.20 13.48 -30.27
C PRO A 134 -6.54 12.90 -30.73
N SER A 135 -7.63 13.31 -30.07
CA SER A 135 -8.99 13.02 -30.52
C SER A 135 -9.17 13.61 -31.91
N SER A 136 -9.53 12.75 -32.86
CA SER A 136 -10.03 13.11 -34.20
C SER A 136 -11.43 13.70 -34.12
#